data_AF-A0A6M3JYB3-F1
#
_entry.id   AF-A0A6M3JYB3-F1
#
_cell.length_a   1.000
_cell.length_b   1.000
_cell.length_c   1.000
_cell.angle_alpha   90.00
_cell.angle_beta   90.00
_cell.angle_gamma   90.00
#
_symmetry.space_group_name_H-M   'P 1'
#
loop_
_entity.id
_entity.type
_entity.pdbx_description
1 polymer ?
#
loop_
_entity_poly.entity_id
_entity_poly.type
_entity_poly.pdbx_seq_one_letter_code
_entity_poly.pdbx_strand_id
1 'polypeptide(L)'
;LNTSKVTESTTVTSPLVLTTYDISIPAATNAAAGHATAAHITAIEANTAHVSNDGTDHGYIDQDLQTIASPSFVGLTLTGEANLKLYSQDAEPSLGADGNCAFWKDTNDFDRIYLVFRRGTGDQVKIELT
;
A
#
# COMPACT_ATOMS: atom_id res chain seq x y z
N LEU A 1 25.23 38.12 -56.68
CA LEU A 1 25.52 36.85 -55.97
C LEU A 1 26.77 37.09 -55.15
N ASN A 2 26.68 37.04 -53.81
CA ASN A 2 27.85 37.24 -52.95
C ASN A 2 27.98 36.06 -51.97
N THR A 3 29.10 35.35 -52.08
CA THR A 3 29.44 34.15 -51.33
C THR A 3 30.06 34.57 -49.99
N SER A 4 29.48 34.12 -48.86
CA SER A 4 29.94 34.42 -47.51
C SER A 4 30.87 33.33 -46.97
N LYS A 5 31.95 33.74 -46.28
CA LYS A 5 32.88 32.87 -45.53
C LYS A 5 32.79 33.23 -44.05
N VAL A 6 32.52 32.22 -43.21
CA VAL A 6 32.45 32.20 -41.73
C VAL A 6 33.89 31.98 -41.21
N THR A 7 34.44 32.56 -40.13
CA THR A 7 33.96 32.86 -38.77
C THR A 7 34.98 33.80 -38.10
N GLU A 8 34.59 34.68 -37.16
CA GLU A 8 35.26 34.83 -35.84
C GLU A 8 34.49 35.73 -34.85
N SER A 9 34.70 35.43 -33.56
CA SER A 9 33.90 35.69 -32.36
C SER A 9 33.86 37.15 -31.87
N THR A 10 32.73 37.62 -31.31
CA THR A 10 32.69 38.78 -30.41
C THR A 10 31.62 38.65 -29.30
N THR A 11 31.94 39.12 -28.10
CA THR A 11 30.98 39.32 -26.99
C THR A 11 29.96 40.40 -27.36
N VAL A 12 28.67 40.07 -27.32
CA VAL A 12 27.57 40.89 -27.82
C VAL A 12 27.23 42.02 -26.85
N THR A 13 27.48 43.27 -27.24
CA THR A 13 27.14 44.49 -26.46
C THR A 13 25.90 45.23 -26.97
N SER A 14 25.11 44.63 -27.87
CA SER A 14 23.91 45.23 -28.47
C SER A 14 22.78 44.19 -28.54
N PRO A 15 21.49 44.56 -28.38
CA PRO A 15 20.41 43.57 -28.36
C PRO A 15 20.31 42.81 -29.69
N LEU A 16 20.15 41.50 -29.59
CA LEU A 16 20.10 40.57 -30.72
C LEU A 16 18.86 40.87 -31.59
N VAL A 17 19.07 41.43 -32.78
CA VAL A 17 17.99 41.67 -33.76
C VAL A 17 17.94 40.47 -34.72
N LEU A 18 16.86 39.70 -34.64
CA LEU A 18 16.66 38.48 -35.43
C LEU A 18 16.10 38.81 -36.82
N THR A 19 16.95 38.75 -37.84
CA THR A 19 16.54 38.82 -39.25
C THR A 19 16.92 37.53 -39.98
N THR A 20 15.95 36.61 -40.04
CA THR A 20 15.80 35.52 -41.03
C THR A 20 16.94 34.48 -41.19
N TYR A 21 17.96 34.47 -40.35
CA TYR A 21 18.73 33.25 -40.07
C TYR A 21 18.03 32.55 -38.91
N ASP A 22 17.38 31.41 -39.17
CA ASP A 22 16.73 30.66 -38.11
C ASP A 22 17.76 30.37 -37.01
N ILE A 23 17.56 31.00 -35.85
CA ILE A 23 18.24 30.58 -34.62
C ILE A 23 17.69 29.17 -34.36
N SER A 24 18.46 28.16 -34.73
CA SER A 24 18.13 26.79 -34.37
C SER A 24 18.38 26.65 -32.87
N ILE A 25 17.31 26.75 -32.08
CA ILE A 25 17.31 26.34 -30.68
C ILE A 25 16.99 24.84 -30.71
N PRO A 26 17.95 23.94 -30.39
CA PRO A 26 17.67 22.53 -30.30
C PRO A 26 16.52 22.32 -29.30
N ALA A 27 15.60 21.42 -29.60
CA ALA A 27 14.54 21.08 -28.66
C ALA A 27 15.19 20.73 -27.30
N ALA A 28 14.88 21.51 -26.27
CA ALA A 28 15.33 21.25 -24.91
C ALA A 28 14.58 20.04 -24.36
N THR A 29 14.95 18.86 -24.82
CA THR A 29 14.65 17.62 -24.13
C THR A 29 15.66 17.48 -23.00
N ASN A 30 15.22 17.02 -21.83
CA ASN A 30 16.05 16.92 -20.62
C ASN A 30 17.35 16.12 -20.85
N ALA A 31 17.39 15.26 -21.88
CA ALA A 31 18.56 14.52 -22.33
C ALA A 31 19.66 15.41 -22.96
N ALA A 32 19.29 16.47 -23.68
CA ALA A 32 20.23 17.32 -24.42
C ALA A 32 20.96 18.34 -23.53
N ALA A 33 20.40 18.67 -22.36
CA ALA A 33 20.99 19.61 -21.41
C ALA A 33 21.88 18.94 -20.35
N GLY A 34 22.02 17.61 -20.36
CA GLY A 34 22.87 16.85 -19.42
C GLY A 34 22.40 16.86 -17.95
N HIS A 35 21.31 17.55 -17.63
CA HIS A 35 20.75 17.60 -16.28
C HIS A 35 20.06 16.28 -15.87
N ALA A 36 19.53 15.53 -16.84
CA ALA A 36 19.05 14.17 -16.66
C ALA A 36 19.60 13.32 -17.81
N THR A 37 20.29 12.21 -17.49
CA THR A 37 20.71 11.27 -18.52
C THR A 37 19.47 10.59 -19.12
N ALA A 38 19.60 9.99 -20.31
CA ALA A 38 18.53 9.16 -20.87
C ALA A 38 18.07 8.09 -19.86
N ALA A 39 19.01 7.53 -19.07
CA ALA A 39 18.70 6.59 -18.00
C ALA A 39 17.88 7.21 -16.85
N HIS A 40 18.15 8.47 -16.47
CA HIS A 40 17.35 9.17 -15.47
C HIS A 40 15.92 9.41 -15.96
N ILE A 41 15.73 9.80 -17.23
CA ILE A 41 14.41 10.00 -17.82
C ILE A 41 13.66 8.68 -17.87
N THR A 42 14.31 7.60 -18.33
CA THR A 42 13.73 6.25 -18.35
C THR A 42 13.35 5.76 -16.95
N ALA A 43 14.15 6.03 -15.93
CA ALA A 43 13.84 5.64 -14.56
C ALA A 43 12.64 6.41 -13.98
N ILE A 44 12.51 7.70 -14.31
CA ILE A 44 11.37 8.53 -13.87
C ILE A 44 10.08 8.11 -14.58
N GLU A 45 10.14 7.87 -15.90
CA GLU A 45 8.99 7.41 -16.68
C GLU A 45 8.55 5.98 -16.27
N ALA A 46 9.49 5.15 -15.84
CA ALA A 46 9.20 3.81 -15.32
C ALA A 46 8.55 3.83 -13.92
N ASN A 47 8.70 4.93 -13.16
CA ASN A 47 8.23 5.04 -11.78
C ASN A 47 6.80 5.59 -11.69
N THR A 48 5.86 4.93 -12.37
CA THR A 48 4.44 5.38 -12.46
C THR A 48 3.48 4.63 -11.53
N ALA A 49 3.95 3.68 -10.73
CA ALA A 49 3.12 2.94 -9.79
C ALA A 49 3.93 2.43 -8.60
N HIS A 50 3.27 2.29 -7.45
CA HIS A 50 3.72 1.36 -6.42
C HIS A 50 3.57 -0.05 -7.01
N VAL A 51 4.67 -0.71 -7.39
CA VAL A 51 4.65 -1.93 -8.22
C VAL A 51 4.19 -3.19 -7.48
N SER A 52 4.09 -3.13 -6.15
CA SER A 52 3.45 -4.15 -5.33
C SER A 52 2.95 -3.55 -4.02
N ASN A 53 1.95 -4.18 -3.41
CA ASN A 53 1.59 -3.95 -2.01
C ASN A 53 2.23 -4.99 -1.08
N ASP A 54 3.21 -5.76 -1.58
CA ASP A 54 3.88 -6.84 -0.83
C ASP A 54 5.06 -6.34 0.01
N GLY A 55 5.40 -5.06 -0.12
CA GLY A 55 6.39 -4.40 0.73
C GLY A 55 7.80 -4.80 0.39
N THR A 56 8.05 -5.44 -0.75
CA THR A 56 9.40 -5.86 -1.13
C THR A 56 10.37 -4.66 -1.17
N ASP A 57 9.88 -3.46 -1.55
CA ASP A 57 10.63 -2.19 -1.49
C ASP A 57 10.49 -1.41 -0.17
N HIS A 58 9.55 -1.81 0.70
CA HIS A 58 9.25 -1.12 1.96
C HIS A 58 9.42 -2.09 3.13
N GLY A 59 10.48 -1.94 3.93
CA GLY A 59 10.75 -2.78 5.10
C GLY A 59 9.62 -2.84 6.15
N TYR A 60 8.59 -2.00 6.02
CA TYR A 60 7.34 -2.03 6.77
C TYR A 60 6.19 -1.56 5.86
N ILE A 61 5.12 -2.34 5.74
CA ILE A 61 3.84 -1.85 5.25
C ILE A 61 2.88 -1.84 6.43
N ASP A 62 2.43 -0.65 6.80
CA ASP A 62 1.29 -0.48 7.69
C ASP A 62 0.02 -0.82 6.89
N GLN A 63 -0.25 -2.10 6.67
CA GLN A 63 -1.53 -2.49 6.08
C GLN A 63 -2.60 -2.44 7.14
N ASP A 64 -3.30 -1.31 7.19
CA ASP A 64 -4.67 -1.30 7.69
C ASP A 64 -5.50 -2.24 6.80
N LEU A 65 -5.90 -3.39 7.36
CA LEU A 65 -6.90 -4.25 6.73
C LEU A 65 -8.26 -3.54 6.75
N GLN A 66 -8.59 -2.89 5.64
CA GLN A 66 -9.92 -2.30 5.47
C GLN A 66 -10.97 -3.42 5.33
N THR A 67 -12.10 -3.27 6.02
CA THR A 67 -13.15 -4.30 6.25
C THR A 67 -13.90 -4.80 5.00
N ILE A 68 -13.47 -4.43 3.80
CA ILE A 68 -14.00 -4.94 2.53
C ILE A 68 -12.98 -5.76 1.72
N ALA A 69 -11.74 -5.88 2.18
CA ALA A 69 -10.72 -6.73 1.56
C ALA A 69 -10.79 -8.17 2.11
N SER A 70 -10.51 -9.17 1.26
CA SER A 70 -10.31 -10.58 1.65
C SER A 70 -8.84 -10.99 1.49
N PRO A 71 -7.90 -10.45 2.29
CA PRO A 71 -6.48 -10.75 2.17
C PRO A 71 -6.14 -12.16 2.65
N SER A 72 -5.05 -12.72 2.10
CA SER A 72 -4.43 -13.97 2.54
C SER A 72 -3.05 -13.68 3.13
N PHE A 73 -2.80 -14.12 4.36
CA PHE A 73 -1.50 -13.95 5.04
C PHE A 73 -0.71 -15.26 5.03
N VAL A 74 0.37 -15.35 4.25
CA VAL A 74 1.31 -16.49 4.27
C VAL A 74 2.33 -16.27 5.37
N GLY A 75 2.34 -17.12 6.40
CA GLY A 75 3.29 -17.03 7.51
C GLY A 75 2.91 -16.05 8.63
N LEU A 76 1.61 -15.79 8.81
CA LEU A 76 1.08 -14.94 9.89
C LEU A 76 1.71 -15.29 11.24
N THR A 77 2.49 -14.36 11.79
CA THR A 77 2.99 -14.43 13.16
C THR A 77 2.26 -13.37 13.96
N LEU A 78 1.33 -13.78 14.81
CA LEU A 78 0.73 -12.91 15.82
C LEU A 78 1.67 -12.91 17.02
N THR A 79 2.36 -11.79 17.23
CA THR A 79 3.15 -11.57 18.44
C THR A 79 2.28 -11.16 19.65
N GLY A 80 0.94 -11.23 19.50
CA GLY A 80 -0.09 -10.87 20.50
C GLY A 80 -1.35 -11.75 20.41
N GLU A 81 -2.46 -11.32 21.05
CA GLU A 81 -3.71 -12.08 21.17
C GLU A 81 -4.53 -12.16 19.86
N ALA A 82 -5.18 -13.31 19.65
CA ALA A 82 -6.03 -13.58 18.49
C ALA A 82 -7.52 -13.38 18.82
N ASN A 83 -8.30 -12.81 17.87
CA ASN A 83 -9.72 -12.50 18.05
C ASN A 83 -10.53 -13.74 18.47
N LEU A 84 -11.02 -13.69 19.70
CA LEU A 84 -11.95 -14.65 20.29
C LEU A 84 -13.38 -14.31 19.87
N LYS A 85 -14.22 -15.33 19.66
CA LYS A 85 -15.64 -15.09 19.38
C LYS A 85 -16.34 -14.61 20.65
N LEU A 86 -17.05 -13.49 20.56
CA LEU A 86 -17.91 -12.97 21.62
C LEU A 86 -19.35 -13.03 21.13
N TYR A 87 -20.22 -13.62 21.95
CA TYR A 87 -21.65 -13.66 21.69
C TYR A 87 -22.40 -12.92 22.79
N SER A 88 -23.47 -12.22 22.40
CA SER A 88 -24.43 -11.60 23.31
C SER A 88 -25.82 -11.93 22.80
N GLN A 89 -26.43 -12.94 23.39
CA GLN A 89 -27.69 -13.53 22.91
C GLN A 89 -28.30 -14.41 23.99
N ASP A 90 -29.61 -14.63 23.92
CA ASP A 90 -30.35 -15.44 24.91
C ASP A 90 -30.01 -16.93 24.79
N ALA A 91 -29.83 -17.42 23.57
CA ALA A 91 -29.49 -18.80 23.33
C ALA A 91 -27.99 -19.02 23.48
N GLU A 92 -27.59 -20.14 24.09
CA GLU A 92 -26.19 -20.53 24.13
C GLU A 92 -25.60 -20.62 22.71
N PRO A 93 -24.44 -19.99 22.44
CA PRO A 93 -23.83 -20.01 21.13
C PRO A 93 -23.45 -21.43 20.74
N SER A 94 -23.92 -21.86 19.58
CA SER A 94 -23.46 -23.11 18.99
C SER A 94 -22.09 -22.89 18.37
N LEU A 95 -21.06 -23.46 19.00
CA LEU A 95 -19.70 -23.39 18.47
C LEU A 95 -19.57 -24.38 17.32
N GLY A 96 -19.24 -23.89 16.12
CA GLY A 96 -19.29 -24.70 14.89
C GLY A 96 -18.24 -25.81 14.75
N ALA A 97 -17.26 -25.90 15.65
CA ALA A 97 -16.20 -26.92 15.60
C ALA A 97 -15.59 -27.16 16.99
N ASP A 98 -15.06 -28.36 17.20
CA ASP A 98 -14.39 -28.77 18.43
C ASP A 98 -13.13 -27.93 18.67
N GLY A 99 -12.78 -27.67 19.93
CA GLY A 99 -11.65 -26.81 20.29
C GLY A 99 -11.90 -25.30 20.12
N ASN A 100 -13.01 -24.91 19.48
CA ASN A 100 -13.44 -23.52 19.53
C ASN A 100 -13.83 -23.14 20.96
N CYS A 101 -13.49 -21.92 21.31
CA CYS A 101 -14.01 -21.26 22.48
C CYS A 101 -14.60 -19.91 22.10
N ALA A 102 -15.50 -19.45 22.96
CA ALA A 102 -16.09 -18.14 22.88
C ALA A 102 -16.40 -17.65 24.28
N PHE A 103 -16.36 -16.33 24.46
CA PHE A 103 -17.08 -15.71 25.56
C PHE A 103 -18.53 -15.51 25.14
N TRP A 104 -19.44 -15.83 26.03
CA TRP A 104 -20.86 -15.66 25.82
C TRP A 104 -21.47 -14.90 26.99
N LYS A 105 -22.22 -13.84 26.67
CA LYS A 105 -23.14 -13.16 27.57
C LYS A 105 -24.54 -13.72 27.37
N ASP A 106 -25.05 -14.43 28.37
CA ASP A 106 -26.42 -14.94 28.37
C ASP A 106 -27.38 -13.82 28.77
N THR A 107 -28.08 -13.25 27.78
CA THR A 107 -29.01 -12.13 28.01
C THR A 107 -30.32 -12.55 28.67
N ASN A 108 -30.56 -13.85 28.84
CA ASN A 108 -31.74 -14.40 29.51
C ASN A 108 -31.43 -14.90 30.94
N ASP A 109 -30.16 -15.00 31.33
CA ASP A 109 -29.73 -15.38 32.68
C ASP A 109 -28.96 -14.25 33.36
N PHE A 110 -29.66 -13.14 33.61
CA PHE A 110 -29.13 -11.96 34.32
C PHE A 110 -27.78 -11.47 33.78
N ASP A 111 -27.55 -11.56 32.46
CA ASP A 111 -26.32 -11.11 31.80
C ASP A 111 -25.03 -11.84 32.25
N ARG A 112 -25.14 -13.08 32.75
CA ARG A 112 -23.97 -13.89 33.15
C ARG A 112 -23.03 -14.17 32.00
N ILE A 113 -21.73 -14.22 32.32
CA ILE A 113 -20.67 -14.46 31.36
C ILE A 113 -20.16 -15.88 31.48
N TYR A 114 -20.02 -16.53 30.33
CA TYR A 114 -19.54 -17.89 30.23
C TYR A 114 -18.35 -17.99 29.29
N LEU A 115 -17.34 -18.77 29.68
CA LEU A 115 -16.42 -19.36 28.71
C LEU A 115 -17.07 -20.63 28.19
N VAL A 116 -17.47 -20.59 26.92
CA VAL A 116 -18.01 -21.75 26.22
C VAL A 116 -16.88 -22.36 25.41
N PHE A 117 -16.67 -23.66 25.53
CA PHE A 117 -15.76 -24.41 24.68
C PHE A 117 -16.38 -25.72 24.26
N ARG A 118 -16.14 -26.08 23.00
CA ARG A 118 -16.66 -27.32 22.44
C ARG A 118 -15.67 -28.44 22.68
N ARG A 119 -16.10 -29.47 23.40
CA ARG A 119 -15.30 -30.65 23.73
C ARG A 119 -15.45 -31.77 22.69
N GLY A 120 -16.60 -31.83 22.01
CA GLY A 120 -16.90 -32.83 21.01
C GLY A 120 -18.18 -32.54 20.22
N THR A 121 -18.53 -33.42 19.30
CA THR A 121 -19.72 -33.24 18.45
C THR A 121 -21.00 -33.17 19.27
N GLY A 122 -21.65 -32.00 19.24
CA GLY A 122 -22.88 -31.75 20.01
C GLY A 122 -22.65 -31.61 21.52
N ASP A 123 -21.40 -31.60 21.99
CA ASP A 123 -21.03 -31.47 23.39
C ASP A 123 -20.17 -30.22 23.60
N GLN A 124 -20.77 -29.22 24.25
CA GLN A 124 -20.10 -28.00 24.67
C GLN A 124 -20.30 -27.77 26.16
N VAL A 125 -19.25 -27.24 26.78
CA VAL A 125 -19.27 -26.87 28.18
C VAL A 125 -19.24 -25.38 28.25
N LYS A 126 -20.07 -24.85 29.15
CA LYS A 126 -19.96 -23.50 29.64
C LYS A 126 -19.43 -23.52 31.06
N ILE A 127 -18.42 -22.71 31.29
CA ILE A 127 -17.93 -22.39 32.63
C ILE A 127 -18.41 -20.97 32.91
N GLU A 128 -19.23 -20.81 33.94
CA GLU A 128 -19.59 -19.48 34.44
C GLU A 128 -18.33 -18.80 34.95
N LEU A 129 -18.10 -17.58 34.48
CA LEU A 129 -16.99 -16.75 34.90
C LEU A 129 -17.54 -15.76 35.93
N THR A 130 -17.21 -16.01 37.20
CA THR A 130 -17.57 -15.17 38.34
C THR A 130 -16.55 -14.06 38.57
#